data_AF-X1T508-F1
#
_entry.id   AF-X1T508-F1
#
_cell.length_a   1.000
_cell.length_b   1.000
_cell.length_c   1.000
_cell.angle_alpha   90.00
_cell.angle_beta   90.00
_cell.angle_gamma   90.00
#
_symmetry.space_group_name_H-M   'P 1'
#
loop_
_entity.id
_entity.type
_entity.pdbx_description
1 polymer ?
#
loop_
_entity_poly.entity_id
_entity_poly.type
_entity_poly.pdbx_seq_one_letter_code
_entity_poly.pdbx_strand_id
1 'polypeptide(L)'
;QNEIILAHCTLPLNMPDMFYLKTHFESGIGVGIKGDIREGEATIFKLSRDGKEYFVSGGEIIENLDKENLCRTQIRMKVDEDIKYFLQNSLGNHHLICKGDYSKLVREFFRW
;
A
#
# COMPACT_ATOMS: atom_id res chain seq x y z
N GLN A 1 -16.54 -6.45 0.30
CA GLN A 1 -16.04 -5.15 0.80
C GLN A 1 -14.94 -4.68 -0.14
N ASN A 2 -14.78 -3.37 -0.32
CA ASN A 2 -13.80 -2.77 -1.23
C ASN A 2 -12.46 -2.60 -0.49
N GLU A 3 -11.90 -3.71 0.00
CA GLU A 3 -10.76 -3.73 0.93
C GLU A 3 -9.63 -4.61 0.41
N ILE A 4 -8.39 -4.17 0.62
CA ILE A 4 -7.18 -4.96 0.34
C ILE A 4 -6.30 -5.05 1.57
N ILE A 5 -5.52 -6.12 1.64
CA ILE A 5 -4.38 -6.21 2.55
C ILE A 5 -3.11 -5.98 1.72
N LEU A 6 -2.30 -5.02 2.14
CA LEU A 6 -0.98 -4.75 1.58
C LEU A 6 0.07 -5.16 2.59
N ALA A 7 1.04 -5.95 2.16
CA ALA A 7 2.16 -6.36 2.99
C ALA A 7 3.49 -6.12 2.27
N HIS A 8 4.47 -5.56 2.97
CA HIS A 8 5.80 -5.34 2.40
C HIS A 8 6.90 -5.50 3.46
N CYS A 9 8.10 -5.83 2.98
CA CYS A 9 9.23 -6.18 3.84
C CYS A 9 10.04 -4.97 4.32
N THR A 10 9.72 -3.78 3.82
CA THR A 10 10.34 -2.50 4.21
C THR A 10 9.34 -1.35 4.03
N LEU A 11 9.56 -0.25 4.75
CA LEU A 11 8.87 1.02 4.55
C LEU A 11 9.80 2.20 4.85
N PRO A 12 9.54 3.41 4.30
CA PRO A 12 10.25 4.63 4.68
C PRO A 12 10.06 4.96 6.17
N LEU A 13 11.14 5.35 6.85
CA LEU A 13 11.12 5.65 8.30
C LEU A 13 10.25 6.85 8.70
N ASN A 14 9.93 7.73 7.74
CA ASN A 14 9.06 8.89 7.96
C ASN A 14 7.56 8.59 7.70
N MET A 15 7.23 7.37 7.32
CA MET A 15 5.84 6.95 7.08
C MET A 15 5.11 6.49 8.35
N PRO A 16 5.68 5.59 9.18
CA PRO A 16 4.98 5.09 10.37
C PRO A 16 5.04 6.07 11.53
N ASP A 17 4.11 5.92 12.48
CA ASP A 17 4.16 6.62 13.76
C ASP A 17 5.12 5.89 14.73
N MET A 18 5.18 4.56 14.64
CA MET A 18 6.07 3.69 15.42
C MET A 18 6.67 2.61 14.52
N PHE A 19 7.92 2.21 14.77
CA PHE A 19 8.52 1.10 14.04
C PHE A 19 9.24 0.11 14.95
N TYR A 20 9.36 -1.12 14.45
CA TYR A 20 10.01 -2.24 15.11
C TYR A 20 10.96 -2.92 14.13
N LEU A 21 11.97 -3.58 14.68
CA LEU A 21 12.85 -4.45 13.92
C LEU A 21 12.30 -5.87 13.98
N LYS A 22 12.01 -6.46 12.81
CA LYS A 22 11.43 -7.80 12.69
C LYS A 22 12.25 -8.62 11.69
N THR A 23 12.42 -9.91 11.97
CA THR A 23 13.06 -10.83 11.03
C THR A 23 12.14 -11.13 9.84
N HIS A 24 12.68 -11.73 8.77
CA HIS A 24 11.87 -12.16 7.63
C HIS A 24 10.97 -13.35 8.04
N PHE A 25 9.69 -13.36 7.65
CA PHE A 25 8.77 -14.39 8.15
C PHE A 25 9.08 -15.77 7.55
N GLU A 26 9.44 -15.86 6.27
CA GLU A 26 9.73 -17.15 5.62
C GLU A 26 11.02 -17.81 6.11
N SER A 27 12.07 -17.03 6.39
CA SER A 27 13.41 -17.57 6.66
C SER A 27 13.90 -17.40 8.09
N GLY A 28 13.33 -16.47 8.86
CA GLY A 28 13.86 -16.05 10.16
C GLY A 28 15.21 -15.32 10.08
N ILE A 29 15.78 -15.13 8.89
CA ILE A 29 17.11 -14.56 8.67
C ILE A 29 16.96 -13.13 8.14
N GLY A 30 17.82 -12.23 8.64
CA GLY A 30 17.85 -10.83 8.23
C GLY A 30 16.79 -9.99 8.94
N VAL A 31 17.14 -8.73 9.23
CA VAL A 31 16.29 -7.77 9.95
C VAL A 31 15.76 -6.72 8.99
N GLY A 32 14.52 -6.30 9.18
CA GLY A 32 14.01 -5.08 8.56
C GLY A 32 12.86 -4.49 9.34
N ILE A 33 12.21 -3.49 8.75
CA ILE A 33 11.32 -2.60 9.47
C ILE A 33 9.88 -3.11 9.35
N LYS A 34 9.22 -3.26 10.51
CA LYS A 34 7.76 -3.28 10.65
C LYS A 34 7.32 -1.91 11.14
N GLY A 35 6.44 -1.23 10.41
CA GLY A 35 5.86 0.05 10.84
C GLY A 35 4.40 -0.09 11.23
N ASP A 36 3.99 0.61 12.28
CA ASP A 36 2.58 0.91 12.55
C ASP A 36 2.26 2.25 11.91
N ILE A 37 1.41 2.23 10.89
CA ILE A 37 1.01 3.40 10.11
C ILE A 37 -0.32 3.90 10.65
N ARG A 38 -0.40 5.19 10.99
CA ARG A 38 -1.64 5.80 11.47
C ARG A 38 -2.79 5.55 10.48
N GLU A 39 -3.93 5.15 11.04
CA GLU A 39 -5.20 5.03 10.31
C GLU A 39 -5.67 6.39 9.78
N GLY A 40 -6.48 6.35 8.72
CA GLY A 40 -7.01 7.52 8.06
C GLY A 40 -6.70 7.56 6.56
N GLU A 41 -6.94 8.71 5.95
CA GLU A 41 -6.88 8.88 4.51
C GLU A 41 -5.55 8.42 3.90
N ALA A 42 -5.63 7.78 2.74
CA ALA A 42 -4.48 7.35 1.98
C ALA A 42 -4.77 7.29 0.48
N THR A 43 -3.69 7.33 -0.29
CA THR A 43 -3.72 7.16 -1.75
C THR A 43 -2.93 5.92 -2.12
N ILE A 44 -3.50 5.08 -2.97
CA ILE A 44 -2.79 3.99 -3.65
C ILE A 44 -2.59 4.33 -5.11
N PHE A 45 -1.38 4.09 -5.62
CA PHE A 45 -1.00 4.44 -6.98
C PHE A 45 -0.13 3.38 -7.65
N LYS A 46 -0.32 3.21 -8.96
CA LYS A 46 0.52 2.38 -9.83
C LYS A 46 0.59 2.99 -11.22
N LEU A 47 1.79 3.01 -11.80
CA LEU A 47 2.04 3.33 -13.19
C LEU A 47 2.45 2.05 -13.96
N SER A 48 1.98 1.90 -15.19
CA SER A 48 2.43 0.86 -16.11
C SER A 48 3.90 1.05 -16.45
N ARG A 49 4.57 -0.03 -16.86
CA ARG A 49 6.00 0.00 -17.21
C ARG A 49 6.32 1.02 -18.33
N ASP A 50 5.41 1.16 -19.29
CA ASP A 50 5.56 2.07 -20.43
C ASP A 50 5.02 3.48 -20.15
N GLY A 51 4.50 3.73 -18.95
CA GLY A 51 4.00 5.03 -18.50
C GLY A 51 2.68 5.47 -19.14
N LYS A 52 1.99 4.59 -19.87
CA LYS A 52 0.77 4.95 -20.62
C LYS A 52 -0.51 4.74 -19.83
N GLU A 53 -0.49 3.84 -18.85
CA GLU A 53 -1.66 3.51 -18.03
C GLU A 53 -1.30 3.67 -16.56
N TYR A 54 -2.27 4.09 -15.76
CA TYR A 54 -2.10 4.18 -14.32
C TYR A 54 -3.37 3.75 -13.61
N PHE A 55 -3.17 3.28 -12.38
CA PHE A 55 -4.23 3.10 -11.40
C PHE A 55 -3.99 4.09 -10.26
N VAL A 56 -5.03 4.81 -9.87
CA VAL A 56 -5.03 5.61 -8.64
C VAL A 56 -6.37 5.46 -7.95
N SER A 57 -6.33 5.32 -6.63
CA SER A 57 -7.50 5.37 -5.77
C SER A 57 -7.18 6.14 -4.49
N GLY A 58 -8.14 6.96 -4.06
CA GLY A 58 -8.24 7.38 -2.67
C GLY A 58 -8.69 6.22 -1.80
N GLY A 59 -8.78 6.46 -0.51
CA GLY A 59 -9.25 5.48 0.45
C GLY A 59 -8.74 5.76 1.86
N GLU A 60 -8.80 4.72 2.70
CA GLU A 60 -8.51 4.83 4.12
C GLU A 60 -7.73 3.60 4.61
N ILE A 61 -6.64 3.82 5.34
CA ILE A 61 -5.99 2.78 6.14
C ILE A 61 -6.86 2.58 7.37
N ILE A 62 -7.41 1.38 7.54
CA ILE A 62 -8.40 1.08 8.59
C ILE A 62 -7.88 0.16 9.69
N GLU A 63 -6.76 -0.54 9.46
CA GLU A 63 -6.08 -1.31 10.51
C GLU A 63 -4.63 -1.62 10.11
N ASN A 64 -3.77 -1.75 11.12
CA ASN A 64 -2.47 -2.40 11.00
C ASN A 64 -2.63 -3.88 11.37
N LEU A 65 -2.01 -4.75 10.59
CA LEU A 65 -2.12 -6.21 10.72
C LEU A 65 -0.80 -6.84 11.20
N ASP A 66 -0.90 -8.04 11.76
CA ASP A 66 0.28 -8.85 12.11
C ASP A 66 0.05 -10.33 11.80
N LYS A 67 -0.33 -10.63 10.55
CA LYS A 67 -0.54 -12.02 10.11
C LYS A 67 0.80 -12.73 9.95
N GLU A 68 0.90 -13.94 10.50
CA GLU A 68 2.14 -14.73 10.48
C GLU A 68 2.61 -15.12 9.07
N ASN A 69 1.68 -15.23 8.11
CA ASN A 69 1.96 -15.67 6.75
C ASN A 69 2.13 -14.51 5.74
N LEU A 70 2.32 -13.28 6.23
CA LEU A 70 2.55 -12.08 5.43
C LEU A 70 3.83 -11.38 5.89
N CYS A 71 4.42 -10.53 5.03
CA CYS A 71 5.66 -9.83 5.37
C CYS A 71 5.47 -8.78 6.49
N ARG A 72 6.52 -8.00 6.79
CA ARG A 72 6.66 -7.26 8.05
C ARG A 72 5.59 -6.20 8.31
N THR A 73 5.50 -5.20 7.43
CA THR A 73 4.51 -4.12 7.56
C THR A 73 3.27 -4.52 6.79
N GLN A 74 2.13 -4.53 7.47
CA GLN A 74 0.87 -4.97 6.91
C GLN A 74 -0.21 -3.97 7.26
N ILE A 75 -0.96 -3.52 6.26
CA ILE A 75 -2.12 -2.65 6.45
C ILE A 75 -3.31 -3.24 5.73
N ARG A 76 -4.50 -3.04 6.29
CA ARG A 76 -5.73 -3.12 5.53
C ARG A 76 -6.13 -1.73 5.09
N MET A 77 -6.43 -1.60 3.81
CA MET A 77 -6.89 -0.36 3.21
C MET A 77 -8.25 -0.59 2.56
N LYS A 78 -9.22 0.27 2.86
CA LYS A 78 -10.42 0.43 2.05
C LYS A 78 -10.08 1.36 0.89
N VAL A 79 -10.45 0.98 -0.33
CA VAL A 79 -10.23 1.79 -1.53
C VAL A 79 -11.55 2.30 -2.08
N ASP A 80 -11.53 3.44 -2.74
CA ASP A 80 -12.71 4.05 -3.36
C ASP A 80 -13.00 3.48 -4.76
N GLU A 81 -11.96 3.16 -5.54
CA GLU A 81 -12.08 2.53 -6.86
C GLU A 81 -12.41 1.02 -6.76
N ASP A 82 -12.97 0.43 -7.83
CA ASP A 82 -13.39 -0.98 -7.82
C ASP A 82 -12.21 -1.94 -7.55
N ILE A 83 -12.32 -2.73 -6.48
CA ILE A 83 -11.34 -3.75 -6.06
C ILE A 83 -11.04 -4.77 -7.17
N LYS A 84 -11.97 -4.98 -8.11
CA LYS A 84 -11.78 -5.92 -9.23
C LYS A 84 -10.55 -5.59 -10.07
N TYR A 85 -10.09 -4.34 -10.06
CA TYR A 85 -8.81 -3.96 -10.64
C TYR A 85 -7.68 -4.93 -10.23
N PHE A 86 -7.53 -5.22 -8.93
CA PHE A 86 -6.44 -6.07 -8.44
C PHE A 86 -6.51 -7.52 -8.90
N LEU A 87 -7.69 -8.00 -9.28
CA LEU A 87 -7.94 -9.38 -9.71
C LEU A 87 -7.94 -9.55 -11.23
N GLN A 88 -8.39 -8.53 -11.97
CA GLN A 88 -8.69 -8.65 -13.40
C GLN A 88 -7.84 -7.74 -14.29
N ASN A 89 -7.45 -6.56 -13.79
CA ASN A 89 -6.87 -5.49 -14.61
C ASN A 89 -5.56 -4.94 -14.01
N SER A 90 -4.92 -5.68 -13.11
CA SER A 90 -3.79 -5.18 -12.33
C SER A 90 -2.59 -4.86 -13.22
N LEU A 91 -2.04 -3.65 -13.09
CA LEU A 91 -0.81 -3.22 -13.75
C LEU A 91 0.46 -3.80 -13.09
N GLY A 92 0.32 -4.69 -12.12
CA GLY A 92 1.39 -5.39 -11.42
C GLY A 92 1.13 -5.54 -9.92
N ASN A 93 1.96 -6.31 -9.23
CA ASN A 93 1.77 -6.58 -7.80
C ASN A 93 2.20 -5.42 -6.88
N HIS A 94 3.23 -4.65 -7.24
CA HIS A 94 3.72 -3.54 -6.41
C HIS A 94 2.97 -2.24 -6.67
N HIS A 95 2.52 -1.60 -5.59
CA HIS A 95 1.83 -0.31 -5.58
C HIS A 95 2.52 0.65 -4.62
N LEU A 96 2.42 1.95 -4.90
CA LEU A 96 2.85 3.02 -3.98
C LEU A 96 1.68 3.41 -3.08
N ILE A 97 1.99 3.68 -1.81
CA ILE A 97 1.04 4.14 -0.81
C ILE A 97 1.54 5.46 -0.23
N CYS A 98 0.64 6.44 -0.12
CA CYS A 98 0.90 7.72 0.51
C CYS A 98 -0.19 8.02 1.56
N LYS A 99 0.19 8.63 2.69
CA LYS A 99 -0.76 9.13 3.69
C LYS A 99 -1.42 10.41 3.20
N GLY A 100 -2.75 10.49 3.27
CA GLY A 100 -3.60 11.54 2.68
C GLY A 100 -4.22 11.13 1.34
N ASP A 101 -5.39 11.70 1.02
CA ASP A 101 -6.02 11.55 -0.29
C ASP A 101 -5.51 12.60 -1.30
N TYR A 102 -4.68 12.14 -2.24
CA TYR A 102 -4.13 12.88 -3.37
C TYR A 102 -4.62 12.31 -4.70
N SER A 103 -5.63 11.45 -4.69
CA SER A 103 -6.13 10.77 -5.90
C SER A 103 -6.54 11.77 -6.97
N LYS A 104 -7.21 12.87 -6.58
CA LYS A 104 -7.59 13.97 -7.49
C LYS A 104 -6.37 14.65 -8.11
N LEU A 105 -5.33 14.92 -7.32
CA LEU A 105 -4.11 15.56 -7.80
C LEU A 105 -3.41 14.68 -8.85
N VAL A 106 -3.32 13.37 -8.59
CA VAL A 106 -2.76 12.41 -9.54
C VAL A 106 -3.60 12.34 -10.81
N ARG A 107 -4.94 12.26 -10.71
CA ARG A 107 -5.82 12.27 -11.88
C ARG A 107 -5.60 13.51 -12.73
N GLU A 108 -5.52 14.69 -12.12
CA GLU A 108 -5.26 15.95 -12.83
C GLU A 108 -3.87 15.96 -13.51
N PHE A 109 -2.83 15.41 -12.89
CA PHE A 109 -1.49 15.32 -13.48
C PHE A 109 -1.48 14.53 -14.80
N PHE A 110 -2.21 13.41 -14.87
CA PHE A 110 -2.27 12.55 -16.06
C PHE A 110 -3.32 12.96 -17.12
N ARG A 111 -3.97 14.13 -16.97
CA ARG A 111 -4.83 14.69 -18.03
C ARG A 111 -4.04 15.38 -19.14
N TRP A 112 -2.76 15.63 -18.92
CA TRP A 112 -1.83 16.34 -19.82
C TRP A 112 -0.87 15.35 -20.49
#